data_AF-A0A3M0IEF9-F1
#
_entry.id   AF-A0A3M0IEF9-F1
#
_cell.length_a   1.000
_cell.length_b   1.000
_cell.length_c   1.000
_cell.angle_alpha   90.00
_cell.angle_beta   90.00
_cell.angle_gamma   90.00
#
_symmetry.space_group_name_H-M   'P 1'
#
loop_
_entity.id
_entity.type
_entity.pdbx_description
1 polymer ?
#
loop_
_entity_poly.entity_id
_entity_poly.type
_entity_poly.pdbx_seq_one_letter_code
_entity_poly.pdbx_strand_id
1 'polypeptide(L)'
;MVAGTNDALRLRRPGAFRRDAESLIRDVRLRLGEEVPLVFAGLPRIDGLAALPRRLRLPMSFYVRLLDHKLKTAATRGAAVFHLPSGGPPDLPGDWLAADRFHPSPAGYRAWGRVLASRLATLTETACPPPAADA
;
A
#
# COMPACT_ATOMS: atom_id res chain seq x y z
N MET A 1 -3.69 5.86 0.33
CA MET A 1 -4.72 5.02 0.98
C MET A 1 -4.12 3.68 1.40
N VAL A 2 -4.59 3.10 2.51
CA VAL A 2 -4.19 1.77 3.01
C VAL A 2 -5.42 0.87 2.97
N ALA A 3 -5.52 0.02 1.95
CA ALA A 3 -6.59 -0.94 1.78
C ALA A 3 -6.03 -2.21 1.12
N GLY A 4 -6.57 -3.39 1.42
CA GLY A 4 -6.15 -4.64 0.77
C GLY A 4 -5.85 -5.82 1.70
N THR A 5 -5.39 -5.60 2.94
CA THR A 5 -5.16 -6.73 3.87
C THR A 5 -6.47 -7.41 4.27
N ASN A 6 -7.51 -6.63 4.55
CA ASN A 6 -8.84 -7.17 4.84
C ASN A 6 -9.47 -7.86 3.62
N ASP A 7 -9.25 -7.32 2.43
CA ASP A 7 -9.69 -7.93 1.16
C ASP A 7 -8.99 -9.26 0.91
N ALA A 8 -7.69 -9.35 1.25
CA ALA A 8 -6.92 -10.58 1.20
C ALA A 8 -7.47 -11.63 2.19
N LEU A 9 -7.73 -11.23 3.43
CA LEU A 9 -8.30 -12.11 4.46
C LEU A 9 -9.72 -12.59 4.11
N ARG A 10 -10.51 -11.76 3.43
CA ARG A 10 -11.87 -12.09 2.96
C ARG A 10 -11.90 -12.76 1.59
N LEU A 11 -10.73 -13.07 1.01
CA LEU A 11 -10.60 -13.69 -0.31
C LEU A 11 -11.38 -12.94 -1.42
N ARG A 12 -11.30 -11.60 -1.40
CA ARG A 12 -11.93 -10.74 -2.41
C ARG A 12 -11.38 -11.05 -3.80
N ARG A 13 -12.26 -11.49 -4.71
CA ARG A 13 -11.87 -11.82 -6.10
C ARG A 13 -10.96 -10.73 -6.70
N PRO A 14 -9.78 -11.07 -7.26
CA PRO A 14 -8.80 -10.07 -7.71
C PRO A 14 -9.35 -9.07 -8.74
N GLY A 15 -10.25 -9.52 -9.62
CA GLY A 15 -10.92 -8.64 -10.58
C GLY A 15 -11.91 -7.68 -9.93
N ALA A 16 -12.59 -8.09 -8.85
CA ALA A 16 -13.45 -7.20 -8.08
C ALA A 16 -12.62 -6.17 -7.31
N PHE A 17 -11.57 -6.62 -6.63
CA PHE A 17 -10.63 -5.72 -5.94
C PHE A 17 -10.03 -4.65 -6.86
N ARG A 18 -9.63 -5.01 -8.09
CA ARG A 18 -9.17 -4.03 -9.09
C ARG A 18 -10.27 -3.00 -9.41
N ARG A 19 -11.49 -3.45 -9.68
CA ARG A 19 -12.61 -2.54 -10.00
C ARG A 19 -12.95 -1.62 -8.84
N ASP A 20 -12.89 -2.14 -7.61
CA ASP A 20 -13.11 -1.35 -6.39
C ASP A 20 -12.04 -0.24 -6.29
N ALA A 21 -10.77 -0.55 -6.58
CA ALA A 21 -9.69 0.44 -6.65
C ALA A 21 -9.87 1.45 -7.80
N GLU A 22 -10.24 1.00 -8.99
CA GLU A 22 -10.53 1.86 -10.16
C GLU A 22 -11.71 2.82 -9.86
N SER A 23 -12.76 2.33 -9.18
CA SER A 23 -13.89 3.15 -8.73
C SER A 23 -13.43 4.22 -7.75
N LEU A 24 -12.62 3.84 -6.75
CA LEU A 24 -12.11 4.80 -5.78
C LEU A 24 -11.26 5.89 -6.43
N ILE A 25 -10.37 5.53 -7.38
CA ILE A 25 -9.57 6.51 -8.12
C ILE A 25 -10.51 7.52 -8.80
N ARG A 26 -11.51 7.03 -9.54
CA ARG A 26 -12.48 7.89 -10.22
C ARG A 26 -13.19 8.82 -9.22
N ASP A 27 -13.68 8.28 -8.11
CA ASP A 27 -14.47 9.04 -7.14
C ASP A 27 -13.62 10.11 -6.42
N VAL A 28 -12.33 9.84 -6.19
CA VAL A 28 -11.37 10.83 -5.68
C VAL A 28 -11.09 11.90 -6.73
N ARG A 29 -10.88 11.51 -8.00
CA ARG A 29 -10.64 12.46 -9.10
C ARG A 29 -11.81 13.40 -9.33
N LEU A 30 -13.04 12.91 -9.22
CA LEU A 30 -14.25 13.74 -9.31
C LEU A 30 -14.31 14.82 -8.23
N ARG A 31 -13.63 14.64 -7.09
CA ARG A 31 -13.66 15.59 -5.96
C ARG A 31 -12.43 16.48 -5.87
N LEU A 32 -11.26 15.97 -6.24
CA LEU A 32 -9.98 16.63 -6.02
C LEU A 32 -9.23 17.00 -7.31
N GLY A 33 -9.75 16.60 -8.48
CA GLY A 33 -9.09 16.81 -9.76
C GLY A 33 -7.86 15.91 -9.96
N GLU A 34 -7.14 16.13 -11.07
CA GLU A 34 -5.94 15.36 -11.43
C GLU A 34 -4.65 15.96 -10.84
N GLU A 35 -4.68 17.23 -10.43
CA GLU A 35 -3.52 17.96 -9.89
C GLU A 35 -3.03 17.41 -8.55
N VAL A 36 -3.92 16.80 -7.76
CA VAL A 36 -3.58 16.21 -6.46
C VAL A 36 -3.05 14.79 -6.67
N PRO A 37 -1.76 14.47 -6.40
CA PRO A 37 -1.26 13.12 -6.59
C PRO A 37 -1.98 12.11 -5.69
N LEU A 38 -2.37 10.97 -6.25
CA LEU A 38 -2.98 9.88 -5.50
C LEU A 38 -1.96 8.75 -5.33
N VAL A 39 -1.73 8.31 -4.09
CA VAL A 39 -0.79 7.23 -3.81
C VAL A 39 -1.45 6.10 -3.05
N PHE A 40 -1.35 4.90 -3.62
CA PHE A 40 -1.67 3.65 -2.94
C PHE A 40 -0.44 3.12 -2.20
N ALA A 41 -0.57 2.89 -0.90
CA ALA A 41 0.34 2.00 -0.22
C ALA A 41 -0.04 0.56 -0.61
N GLY A 42 0.93 -0.17 -1.15
CA GLY A 42 0.75 -1.56 -1.55
C GLY A 42 0.35 -2.46 -0.39
N LEU A 43 0.04 -3.71 -0.67
CA LEU A 43 -0.26 -4.65 0.41
C LEU A 43 1.04 -5.10 1.10
N PRO A 44 1.01 -5.33 2.42
CA PRO A 44 2.19 -5.71 3.18
C PRO A 44 2.64 -7.14 2.84
N ARG A 45 3.92 -7.41 3.07
CA ARG A 45 4.43 -8.78 3.14
C ARG A 45 3.89 -9.48 4.38
N ILE A 46 3.26 -10.64 4.20
CA ILE A 46 2.62 -11.41 5.28
C ILE A 46 3.28 -12.76 5.55
N ASP A 47 4.35 -13.09 4.84
CA ASP A 47 5.11 -14.33 4.97
C ASP A 47 5.70 -14.54 6.38
N GLY A 48 6.03 -13.44 7.06
CA GLY A 48 6.55 -13.43 8.44
C GLY A 48 5.50 -13.43 9.55
N LEU A 49 4.20 -13.36 9.24
CA LEU A 49 3.16 -13.24 10.28
C LEU A 49 3.01 -14.53 11.09
N ALA A 50 3.33 -14.45 12.38
CA ALA A 50 3.21 -15.56 13.33
C ALA A 50 1.75 -16.01 13.54
N ALA A 51 0.80 -15.08 13.39
CA ALA A 51 -0.63 -15.36 13.47
C ALA A 51 -1.16 -16.26 12.34
N LEU A 52 -0.45 -16.35 11.21
CA LEU A 52 -0.90 -17.13 10.07
C LEU A 52 -0.41 -18.59 10.17
N PRO A 53 -1.31 -19.60 10.07
CA PRO A 53 -0.91 -21.00 10.09
C PRO A 53 0.15 -21.29 9.03
N ARG A 54 1.20 -22.03 9.39
CA ARG A 54 2.38 -22.27 8.52
C ARG A 54 1.99 -22.81 7.13
N ARG A 55 0.94 -23.64 7.04
CA ARG A 55 0.41 -24.21 5.79
C ARG A 55 -0.24 -23.15 4.88
N LEU A 56 -0.78 -22.08 5.47
CA LEU A 56 -1.45 -20.99 4.76
C LEU A 56 -0.51 -19.82 4.41
N ARG A 57 0.70 -19.76 4.97
CA ARG A 57 1.65 -18.67 4.69
C ARG A 57 1.97 -18.53 3.21
N LEU A 58 2.29 -19.62 2.53
CA LEU A 58 2.67 -19.58 1.12
C LEU A 58 1.47 -19.20 0.22
N PRO A 59 0.31 -19.89 0.30
CA PRO A 59 -0.86 -19.53 -0.51
C PRO A 59 -1.33 -18.09 -0.27
N MET A 60 -1.39 -17.65 0.99
CA MET A 60 -1.81 -16.29 1.31
C MET A 60 -0.79 -15.25 0.83
N SER A 61 0.51 -15.54 0.92
CA SER A 61 1.53 -14.63 0.37
C SER A 61 1.38 -14.46 -1.14
N PHE A 62 1.12 -15.54 -1.89
CA PHE A 62 0.81 -15.44 -3.31
C PHE A 62 -0.45 -14.63 -3.56
N TYR A 63 -1.49 -14.85 -2.76
CA TYR A 63 -2.75 -14.17 -2.91
C TYR A 63 -2.64 -12.66 -2.64
N VAL A 64 -1.93 -12.27 -1.58
CA VAL A 64 -1.64 -10.87 -1.27
C VAL A 64 -0.83 -10.22 -2.39
N ARG A 65 0.19 -10.90 -2.93
CA ARG A 65 0.97 -10.39 -4.08
C ARG A 65 0.11 -10.24 -5.33
N LEU A 66 -0.86 -11.13 -5.54
CA LEU A 66 -1.80 -11.04 -6.65
C LEU A 66 -2.71 -9.82 -6.51
N LEU A 67 -3.25 -9.56 -5.31
CA LEU A 67 -4.05 -8.36 -5.06
C LEU A 67 -3.21 -7.09 -5.19
N ASP A 68 -1.98 -7.07 -4.66
CA ASP A 68 -1.07 -5.94 -4.81
C ASP A 68 -0.75 -5.64 -6.28
N HIS A 69 -0.54 -6.67 -7.09
CA HIS A 69 -0.36 -6.52 -8.53
C HIS A 69 -1.60 -5.90 -9.21
N LYS A 70 -2.81 -6.27 -8.78
CA LYS A 70 -4.05 -5.65 -9.28
C LYS A 70 -4.18 -4.19 -8.84
N LEU A 71 -3.77 -3.85 -7.62
CA LEU A 71 -3.71 -2.46 -7.15
C LEU A 71 -2.75 -1.63 -7.98
N LYS A 72 -1.54 -2.16 -8.24
CA LYS A 72 -0.55 -1.53 -9.11
C LYS A 72 -1.09 -1.32 -10.52
N THR A 73 -1.78 -2.32 -11.09
CA THR A 73 -2.39 -2.21 -12.42
C THR A 73 -3.44 -1.09 -12.47
N ALA A 74 -4.28 -0.98 -11.44
CA ALA A 74 -5.25 0.11 -11.35
C ALA A 74 -4.55 1.48 -11.29
N ALA A 75 -3.49 1.60 -10.49
CA ALA A 75 -2.71 2.84 -10.38
C ALA A 75 -2.07 3.25 -11.72
N THR A 76 -1.45 2.32 -12.45
CA THR A 76 -0.76 2.63 -13.73
C THR A 76 -1.68 3.15 -14.84
N ARG A 77 -3.00 3.04 -14.69
CA ARG A 77 -3.98 3.53 -15.66
C ARG A 77 -4.45 4.96 -15.38
N GLY A 78 -4.22 5.47 -14.18
CA GLY A 78 -4.67 6.81 -13.78
C GLY A 78 -3.58 7.86 -13.94
N ALA A 79 -3.95 9.06 -14.40
CA ALA A 79 -3.05 10.22 -14.40
C ALA A 79 -2.68 10.60 -12.95
N ALA A 80 -1.39 10.84 -12.69
CA ALA A 80 -0.85 11.16 -11.37
C ALA A 80 -1.28 10.19 -10.25
N VAL A 81 -1.46 8.90 -10.58
CA VAL A 81 -1.76 7.84 -9.60
C VAL A 81 -0.55 6.91 -9.48
N PHE A 82 -0.09 6.72 -8.25
CA PHE A 82 1.12 5.97 -7.96
C PHE A 82 0.83 4.78 -7.04
N HIS A 83 1.59 3.70 -7.25
CA HIS A 83 1.65 2.58 -6.32
C HIS A 83 3.03 2.57 -5.66
N LEU A 84 3.03 2.62 -4.33
CA LEU A 84 4.23 2.48 -3.52
C LEU A 84 4.23 1.12 -2.85
N PRO A 85 5.29 0.31 -2.98
CA PRO A 85 5.42 -0.90 -2.18
C PRO A 85 5.37 -0.53 -0.69
N SER A 86 4.38 -1.09 0.03
CA SER A 86 4.23 -0.85 1.47
C SER A 86 5.40 -1.38 2.29
N GLY A 87 6.12 -2.37 1.75
CA GLY A 87 7.18 -3.07 2.45
C GLY A 87 6.63 -4.03 3.51
N GLY A 88 7.47 -4.36 4.47
CA GLY A 88 7.12 -5.13 5.67
C GLY A 88 7.71 -4.44 6.91
N PRO A 89 7.46 -4.99 8.11
CA PRO A 89 8.20 -4.57 9.30
C PRO A 89 9.72 -4.65 9.02
N PRO A 90 10.54 -3.76 9.62
CA PRO A 90 11.98 -3.78 9.41
C PRO A 90 12.58 -5.15 9.78
N ASP A 91 13.63 -5.57 9.08
CA ASP A 91 14.42 -6.78 9.41
C ASP A 91 15.28 -6.60 10.68
N LEU A 92 15.04 -5.56 11.46
CA LEU A 92 15.72 -5.24 12.72
C LEU A 92 14.89 -5.73 13.90
N PRO A 93 15.50 -6.07 15.06
CA PRO A 93 14.75 -6.42 16.27
C PRO A 93 13.84 -5.27 16.72
N GLY A 94 12.62 -5.59 17.15
CA GLY A 94 11.71 -4.62 17.72
C GLY A 94 10.29 -5.17 17.91
N ASP A 95 9.53 -4.53 18.79
CA ASP A 95 8.11 -4.82 19.02
C ASP A 95 7.26 -4.21 17.90
N TRP A 96 7.43 -4.73 16.68
CA TRP A 96 6.77 -4.19 15.49
C TRP A 96 5.30 -4.57 15.39
N LEU A 97 4.89 -5.62 16.08
CA LEU A 97 3.52 -6.12 16.12
C LEU A 97 2.87 -5.78 17.45
N ALA A 98 1.56 -5.53 17.41
CA ALA A 98 0.74 -5.41 18.59
C ALA A 98 0.57 -6.78 19.29
N ALA A 99 -0.11 -6.79 20.44
CA ALA A 99 -0.35 -8.00 21.23
C ALA A 99 -1.10 -9.10 20.45
N ASP A 100 -1.90 -8.74 19.44
CA ASP A 100 -2.59 -9.67 18.54
C ASP A 100 -1.64 -10.38 17.55
N ARG A 101 -0.37 -9.97 17.50
CA ARG A 101 0.68 -10.47 16.61
C ARG A 101 0.31 -10.41 15.13
N PHE A 102 -0.55 -9.46 14.77
CA PHE A 102 -1.06 -9.27 13.43
C PHE A 102 -0.93 -7.81 12.99
N HIS A 103 -1.47 -6.87 13.76
CA HIS A 103 -1.39 -5.44 13.43
C HIS A 103 -0.03 -4.86 13.82
N PRO A 104 0.44 -3.81 13.14
CA PRO A 104 1.60 -3.06 13.60
C PRO A 104 1.32 -2.47 14.99
N SER A 105 2.32 -2.52 15.87
CA SER A 105 2.31 -1.76 17.13
C SER A 105 2.40 -0.25 16.84
N PRO A 106 2.26 0.64 17.85
CA PRO A 106 2.58 2.06 17.67
C PRO A 106 4.00 2.30 17.14
N ALA A 107 4.99 1.50 17.55
CA ALA A 107 6.35 1.57 17.03
C ALA A 107 6.41 1.06 15.57
N GLY A 108 5.67 0.00 15.25
CA GLY A 108 5.49 -0.52 13.90
C GLY A 108 4.90 0.51 12.93
N TYR A 109 3.81 1.18 13.31
CA TYR A 109 3.21 2.26 12.51
C TYR A 109 4.18 3.44 12.30
N ARG A 110 4.94 3.83 13.33
CA ARG A 110 5.97 4.89 13.18
C ARG A 110 7.07 4.49 12.21
N ALA A 111 7.58 3.27 12.32
CA ALA A 111 8.61 2.77 11.41
C ALA A 111 8.09 2.70 9.97
N TRP A 112 6.89 2.16 9.78
CA TRP A 112 6.25 2.09 8.47
C TRP A 112 5.96 3.46 7.87
N GLY A 113 5.45 4.40 8.67
CA GLY A 113 5.22 5.78 8.25
C GLY A 113 6.50 6.45 7.74
N ARG A 114 7.65 6.23 8.41
CA ARG A 114 8.95 6.72 7.92
C ARG A 114 9.36 6.13 6.57
N VAL A 115 9.13 4.83 6.37
CA VAL A 115 9.42 4.16 5.09
C VAL A 115 8.51 4.69 3.97
N LEU A 116 7.23 4.93 4.26
CA LEU A 116 6.32 5.53 3.27
C LEU A 116 6.70 6.98 2.97
N ALA A 117 7.03 7.78 3.99
CA ALA A 117 7.43 9.17 3.83
C ALA A 117 8.69 9.31 2.97
N SER A 118 9.71 8.49 3.20
CA SER A 118 10.93 8.54 2.37
C SER A 118 10.66 8.17 0.92
N ARG A 119 9.84 7.14 0.68
CA ARG A 119 9.42 6.74 -0.68
C ARG A 119 8.57 7.82 -1.36
N LEU A 120 7.70 8.48 -0.61
CA LEU A 120 6.90 9.60 -1.11
C LEU A 120 7.79 10.79 -1.49
N ALA A 121 8.77 11.13 -0.67
CA ALA A 121 9.71 12.22 -0.98
C ALA A 121 10.43 11.99 -2.32
N THR A 122 10.95 10.78 -2.55
CA THR A 122 11.57 10.41 -3.84
C THR A 122 10.58 10.49 -5.00
N LEU A 123 9.33 10.07 -4.80
CA LEU A 123 8.30 10.20 -5.84
C LEU A 123 8.01 11.66 -6.16
N THR A 124 7.88 12.53 -5.16
CA THR A 124 7.59 13.95 -5.37
C THR A 124 8.73 14.67 -6.09
N GLU A 125 9.98 14.34 -5.76
CA GLU A 125 11.16 14.88 -6.47
C GLU A 125 11.21 14.46 -7.94
N THR A 126 10.69 13.27 -8.27
CA THR A 126 10.70 12.74 -9.64
C THR A 126 9.48 13.18 -10.45
N ALA A 127 8.33 13.33 -9.79
CA ALA A 127 7.03 13.56 -10.45
C ALA A 127 6.56 15.01 -10.42
N CYS A 128 7.15 15.86 -9.57
CA CYS A 128 6.82 17.28 -9.47
C CYS A 128 8.10 18.10 -9.62
N PRO A 129 8.23 18.97 -10.65
CA PRO A 129 9.31 19.95 -10.66
C PRO A 129 9.18 20.86 -9.42
N PRO A 130 10.30 21.40 -8.89
CA PRO A 130 10.24 22.33 -7.77
C PRO A 130 9.33 23.51 -8.15
N PRO A 131 8.60 24.11 -7.18
CA PRO A 131 7.86 25.32 -7.45
C PRO A 131 8.80 26.34 -8.08
N ALA A 132 8.36 26.99 -9.16
CA ALA A 132 9.13 28.06 -9.78
C ALA A 132 9.49 29.06 -8.68
N ALA A 133 10.78 29.33 -8.49
CA ALA A 133 11.22 30.34 -7.56
C ALA A 133 10.60 31.66 -8.02
N ASP A 134 9.79 32.29 -7.17
CA ASP A 134 9.25 33.62 -7.42
C ASP A 134 10.43 34.57 -7.68
N ALA A 135 10.41 35.19 -8.86
CA ALA A 135 11.40 36.17 -9.34
C ALA A 135 11.04 37.59 -8.89
#